data_AF-A0A959B9C9-F1
#
_entry.id   AF-A0A959B9C9-F1
#
_cell.length_a   1.000
_cell.length_b   1.000
_cell.length_c   1.000
_cell.angle_alpha   90.00
_cell.angle_beta   90.00
_cell.angle_gamma   90.00
#
_symmetry.space_group_name_H-M   'P 1'
#
loop_
_entity.id
_entity.type
_entity.pdbx_description
1 polymer ?
#
loop_
_entity_poly.entity_id
_entity_poly.type
_entity_poly.pdbx_seq_one_letter_code
_entity_poly.pdbx_strand_id
1 'polypeptide(L)' 'LYAALTEGIAKAWISHLAEQRDMATAIGAYEGLRSITTLLASTLAGIIWYQFSPTALFGLTAILVMGIVLYFVKWAE' A
#
# COMPACT_ATOMS: atom_id res chain seq x y z
N LEU A 1 13.04 2.21 -2.73
CA LEU A 1 12.40 3.39 -2.09
C LEU A 1 10.98 3.11 -1.62
N TYR A 2 10.02 2.78 -2.51
CA TYR A 2 8.60 2.59 -2.13
C TYR A 2 8.35 1.54 -1.05
N ALA A 3 8.94 0.34 -1.18
CA ALA A 3 8.80 -0.73 -0.18
C ALA A 3 9.39 -0.35 1.19
N ALA A 4 10.51 0.38 1.21
CA ALA A 4 11.13 0.84 2.46
C ALA A 4 10.26 1.89 3.18
N LEU A 5 9.59 2.76 2.43
CA LEU A 5 8.70 3.81 2.95
C LEU A 5 7.31 3.32 3.36
N THR A 6 6.92 2.10 2.98
CA THR A 6 5.57 1.58 3.24
C THR A 6 5.63 0.30 4.07
N GLU A 7 6.17 -0.77 3.52
CA GLU A 7 6.34 -2.04 4.24
C GLU A 7 7.33 -1.94 5.40
N GLY A 8 8.42 -1.17 5.22
CA GLY A 8 9.42 -0.97 6.27
C GLY A 8 8.81 -0.31 7.52
N ILE A 9 8.01 0.75 7.32
CA ILE A 9 7.31 1.45 8.40
C ILE A 9 6.26 0.54 9.04
N ALA A 10 5.46 -0.18 8.24
CA ALA A 10 4.43 -1.10 8.77
C ALA A 10 5.05 -2.19 9.65
N LYS A 11 6.13 -2.84 9.21
CA LYS A 11 6.83 -3.88 10.00
C LYS A 11 7.47 -3.31 11.26
N ALA A 12 8.08 -2.13 11.18
CA ALA A 12 8.62 -1.44 12.35
C ALA A 12 7.52 -1.16 13.38
N TRP A 13 6.34 -0.75 12.93
CA TRP A 13 5.22 -0.48 13.81
C TRP A 13 4.63 -1.76 14.42
N ILE A 14 4.50 -2.82 13.62
CA ILE A 14 4.09 -4.15 14.10
C ILE A 14 5.09 -4.67 15.14
N SER A 15 6.40 -4.46 14.94
CA SER A 15 7.43 -4.90 15.90
C SER A 15 7.38 -4.16 17.24
N HIS A 16 6.78 -2.97 17.28
CA HIS A 16 6.58 -2.22 18.52
C HIS A 16 5.30 -2.65 19.26
N LEU A 17 4.30 -3.15 18.53
CA LEU A 17 3.00 -3.56 19.08
C LEU A 17 2.97 -5.04 19.50
N ALA A 18 3.65 -5.92 18.76
CA ALA A 18 3.64 -7.36 19.01
C ALA A 18 4.71 -7.76 20.04
N GLU A 19 4.35 -8.66 20.96
CA GLU A 19 5.34 -9.29 21.85
C GLU A 19 6.38 -10.07 21.03
N GLN A 20 7.63 -10.15 21.53
CA GLN A 20 8.72 -10.84 20.83
C GLN A 20 8.40 -12.29 20.48
N ARG A 21 7.58 -12.97 21.31
CA ARG A 21 7.17 -14.35 21.07
C ARG A 21 6.24 -14.50 19.86
N ASP A 22 5.43 -13.49 19.58
CA ASP A 22 4.41 -13.52 18.52
C ASP A 22 4.80 -12.65 17.30
N MET A 23 5.96 -12.00 17.33
CA MET A 23 6.43 -11.10 16.27
C MET A 23 6.46 -11.75 14.88
N ALA A 24 6.98 -13.00 14.79
CA ALA A 24 7.03 -13.73 13.53
C ALA A 24 5.62 -14.03 12.98
N THR A 25 4.69 -14.38 13.86
CA THR A 25 3.28 -14.62 13.50
C THR A 25 2.59 -13.34 13.05
N ALA A 26 2.81 -12.23 13.74
CA ALA A 26 2.23 -10.93 13.41
C ALA A 26 2.74 -10.41 12.05
N ILE A 27 4.05 -10.49 11.79
CA ILE A 27 4.63 -10.12 10.50
C ILE A 27 4.16 -11.09 9.40
N GLY A 28 4.10 -12.39 9.69
CA GLY A 28 3.59 -13.40 8.76
C GLY A 28 2.14 -13.15 8.35
N ALA A 29 1.28 -12.79 9.31
CA ALA A 29 -0.11 -12.42 9.04
C ALA A 29 -0.22 -11.15 8.19
N TYR A 30 0.59 -10.13 8.47
CA TYR A 30 0.66 -8.91 7.66
C TYR A 30 1.04 -9.21 6.20
N GLU A 31 2.09 -10.02 5.98
CA GLU A 31 2.51 -10.40 4.63
C GLU A 31 1.47 -11.25 3.90
N GLY A 32 0.81 -12.18 4.60
CA GLY A 32 -0.27 -12.97 4.03
C GLY A 32 -1.43 -12.10 3.53
N LEU A 33 -1.90 -11.17 4.36
CA LEU A 33 -2.97 -10.23 3.98
C LEU A 33 -2.52 -9.27 2.89
N ARG A 34 -1.27 -8.80 2.94
CA ARG A 34 -0.69 -7.94 1.92
C ARG A 34 -0.65 -8.61 0.55
N SER A 35 -0.30 -9.89 0.48
CA SER A 35 -0.31 -10.65 -0.77
C SER A 35 -1.70 -10.70 -1.41
N ILE A 36 -2.73 -11.03 -0.62
CA ILE A 36 -4.13 -11.04 -1.08
C ILE A 36 -4.54 -9.66 -1.60
N THR A 37 -4.21 -8.61 -0.85
CA THR A 37 -4.53 -7.23 -1.23
C THR A 37 -3.83 -6.82 -2.53
N THR A 38 -2.56 -7.25 -2.71
CA THR A 38 -1.77 -6.98 -3.93
C THR A 38 -2.35 -7.69 -5.14
N LEU A 39 -2.83 -8.92 -4.97
CA LEU A 39 -3.53 -9.67 -6.02
C LEU A 39 -4.82 -8.95 -6.45
N LEU A 40 -5.63 -8.52 -5.48
CA LEU A 40 -6.86 -7.77 -5.74
C LEU A 40 -6.56 -6.45 -6.45
N ALA A 41 -5.59 -5.68 -5.96
CA ALA A 41 -5.17 -4.42 -6.57
C ALA A 41 -4.71 -4.61 -8.03
N SER A 42 -3.92 -5.64 -8.30
CA SER A 42 -3.44 -5.96 -9.65
C SER A 42 -4.57 -6.40 -10.57
N THR A 43 -5.52 -7.18 -10.04
CA THR A 43 -6.71 -7.63 -10.79
C THR A 43 -7.59 -6.44 -11.18
N LEU A 44 -7.87 -5.55 -10.22
CA LEU A 44 -8.64 -4.33 -10.47
C LEU A 44 -7.93 -3.42 -11.48
N ALA A 45 -6.62 -3.25 -11.35
CA ALA A 45 -5.82 -2.50 -12.31
C ALA A 45 -5.93 -3.09 -13.73
N GLY A 46 -5.88 -4.42 -13.85
CA GLY A 46 -6.09 -5.14 -15.11
C GLY A 46 -7.48 -4.93 -15.70
N ILE A 47 -8.53 -4.99 -14.88
CA ILE A 47 -9.92 -4.73 -15.31
C ILE A 47 -10.06 -3.29 -15.83
N ILE A 48 -9.53 -2.31 -15.10
CA ILE A 48 -9.57 -0.90 -15.51
C ILE A 48 -8.81 -0.70 -16.82
N TRP A 49 -7.65 -1.33 -16.97
CA TRP A 49 -6.84 -1.25 -18.18
C TRP A 49 -7.57 -1.83 -19.40
N TYR A 50 -8.18 -3.00 -19.25
CA TYR A 50 -8.85 -3.70 -20.35
C TYR A 50 -10.17 -3.03 -20.75
N GLN A 51 -10.95 -2.55 -19.77
CA GLN A 51 -12.30 -2.05 -20.03
C GLN A 51 -12.36 -0.57 -20.41
N PHE A 52 -11.43 0.26 -19.90
CA PHE A 52 -11.47 1.71 -20.10
C PHE A 52 -10.35 2.24 -20.98
N SER A 53 -9.09 1.94 -20.64
CA SER A 53 -7.85 2.29 -21.37
C SER A 53 -6.68 2.41 -20.38
N PRO A 54 -5.42 2.17 -20.80
CA PRO A 54 -4.23 2.54 -20.03
C PRO A 54 -4.25 3.96 -19.46
N THR A 55 -4.74 4.94 -20.24
CA THR A 55 -4.76 6.36 -19.84
C THR A 55 -5.66 6.61 -18.63
N ALA A 56 -6.77 5.87 -18.51
CA ALA A 56 -7.67 5.98 -17.37
C ALA A 56 -7.02 5.45 -16.08
N LEU A 57 -6.29 4.32 -16.16
CA LEU A 57 -5.58 3.77 -14.99
C LEU A 57 -4.49 4.73 -14.48
N PHE A 58 -3.64 5.23 -15.37
CA PHE A 58 -2.58 6.16 -14.98
C PHE A 58 -3.13 7.52 -14.53
N GLY A 59 -4.22 8.00 -15.14
CA GLY A 59 -4.89 9.22 -14.69
C GLY A 59 -5.46 9.09 -13.28
N LEU A 60 -6.10 7.96 -12.98
CA LEU A 60 -6.62 7.67 -11.64
C LEU A 60 -5.52 7.63 -10.59
N THR A 61 -4.41 6.92 -10.85
CA THR A 61 -3.30 6.85 -9.90
C THR A 61 -2.63 8.20 -9.70
N ALA A 62 -2.52 9.03 -10.74
CA ALA A 62 -1.99 10.39 -10.62
C ALA A 62 -2.85 11.29 -9.71
N ILE A 63 -4.18 11.25 -9.85
CA ILE A 63 -5.10 12.03 -9.00
C ILE A 63 -5.00 11.58 -7.53
N LEU A 64 -4.94 10.27 -7.29
CA LEU A 64 -4.80 9.72 -5.94
C LEU A 64 -3.49 10.16 -5.28
N VAL A 65 -2.36 10.07 -6.01
CA VAL A 65 -1.06 10.52 -5.50
C VAL A 65 -1.07 12.02 -5.22
N MET A 66 -1.67 12.83 -6.09
CA MET A 66 -1.79 14.28 -5.87
C MET A 66 -2.58 14.58 -4.59
N GLY A 67 -3.68 13.87 -4.33
CA GLY A 67 -4.44 14.00 -3.08
C GLY A 67 -3.61 13.65 -1.84
N ILE A 68 -2.80 12.58 -1.91
CA ILE A 68 -1.89 12.18 -0.82
C ILE A 68 -0.83 13.26 -0.58
N VAL A 69 -0.22 13.80 -1.63
CA VAL A 69 0.78 14.88 -1.53
C VAL A 69 0.16 16.11 -0.86
N LEU A 70 -1.04 16.53 -1.27
CA LEU A 70 -1.74 17.66 -0.66
C LEU A 70 -2.04 17.42 0.83
N TYR A 71 -2.42 16.19 1.20
CA TYR A 71 -2.62 15.81 2.59
C TYR A 71 -1.32 15.94 3.41
N PHE A 72 -0.20 15.42 2.89
CA PHE A 72 1.09 15.51 3.59
C PHE A 72 1.63 16.94 3.67
N VAL A 73 1.45 17.74 2.62
CA VAL A 73 1.83 19.17 2.64
C VAL A 73 1.04 19.91 3.72
N LYS A 74 -0.28 19.70 3.80
CA LYS A 74 -1.11 20.31 4.85
C LYS A 74 -0.77 19.84 6.26
N TRP A 75 -0.31 18.61 6.42
CA TRP A 75 0.12 18.09 7.71
C TRP A 75 1.50 18.61 8.14
N ALA A 76 2.32 19.07 7.20
CA ALA A 76 3.66 19.58 7.44
C ALA A 76 3.71 21.09 7.77
N GLU A 77 2.63 21.83 7.51
CA GLU A 77 2.41 23.22 7.97
C GLU A 77 1.89 23.26 9.42
#